data_AF-A0A1M6SD45-F1
#
_entry.id   AF-A0A1M6SD45-F1
#
_cell.length_a   1.000
_cell.length_b   1.000
_cell.length_c   1.000
_cell.angle_alpha   90.00
_cell.angle_beta   90.00
_cell.angle_gamma   90.00
#
_symmetry.space_group_name_H-M   'P 1'
#
loop_
_entity.id
_entity.type
_entity.pdbx_description
1 polymer ?
#
loop_
_entity_poly.entity_id
_entity_poly.type
_entity_poly.pdbx_seq_one_letter_code
_entity_poly.pdbx_strand_id
1 'polypeptide(L)'
;MKKFLLALGSIALAFTLAACDDSASGGSGSNETSEVKGSFPPNGDEGFYCVVTDGTNEDGSYWKQIKVNIPKYKGHVEKFTFDENGTGTQYYEDSHFYITPHEKAAMCLEFEDGIKESSHKRNYTETYCKNGVSYFVISFQNMSLGSLNSAIVEYEEDCKDYEQKWKDGDYDEAIKRRLSK
;
A
#
# COMPACT_ATOMS: atom_id res chain seq x y z
N MET A 1 -55.67 -4.20 36.72
CA MET A 1 -54.59 -3.58 35.93
C MET A 1 -53.47 -3.14 36.87
N LYS A 2 -52.23 -3.41 36.47
CA LYS A 2 -50.96 -3.39 37.22
C LYS A 2 -50.70 -2.11 38.02
N LYS A 3 -50.28 -2.22 39.29
CA LYS A 3 -49.22 -1.43 39.95
C LYS A 3 -48.70 -2.21 41.17
N PHE A 4 -47.41 -2.54 41.19
CA PHE A 4 -46.71 -2.94 42.41
C PHE A 4 -45.50 -2.02 42.59
N LEU A 5 -45.33 -1.59 43.83
CA LEU A 5 -44.43 -0.56 44.33
C LEU A 5 -43.12 -1.16 44.86
N LEU A 6 -42.08 -0.31 44.79
CA LEU A 6 -40.95 -0.11 45.73
C LEU A 6 -39.88 -1.19 45.90
N ALA A 7 -38.62 -0.80 45.64
CA ALA A 7 -37.54 -0.59 46.64
C ALA A 7 -36.20 -0.43 45.88
N LEU A 8 -35.57 0.75 45.88
CA LEU A 8 -34.53 1.25 46.82
C LEU A 8 -33.15 0.60 46.64
N GLY A 9 -32.15 1.44 46.33
CA GLY A 9 -30.74 1.06 46.27
C GLY A 9 -29.84 2.19 45.76
N SER A 10 -29.81 3.31 46.48
CA SER A 10 -28.89 4.43 46.28
C SER A 10 -27.47 4.06 46.72
N ILE A 11 -26.41 4.45 45.98
CA ILE A 11 -25.21 5.13 46.54
C ILE A 11 -24.63 6.02 45.44
N ALA A 12 -24.59 7.31 45.72
CA ALA A 12 -23.79 8.32 45.03
C ALA A 12 -22.37 8.35 45.61
N LEU A 13 -21.38 8.67 44.79
CA LEU A 13 -20.10 9.19 45.25
C LEU A 13 -19.75 10.40 44.39
N ALA A 14 -19.34 11.46 45.08
CA ALA A 14 -19.30 12.83 44.62
C ALA A 14 -17.92 13.43 44.90
N PHE A 15 -17.49 14.35 44.02
CA PHE A 15 -16.45 15.39 44.18
C PHE A 15 -14.98 14.93 44.40
N THR A 16 -13.93 15.60 43.91
CA THR A 16 -13.63 17.05 43.88
C THR A 16 -12.65 17.45 42.76
N LEU A 17 -12.67 18.77 42.50
CA LEU A 17 -11.84 19.60 41.63
C LEU A 17 -10.37 19.77 42.07
N ALA A 18 -9.59 20.28 41.11
CA ALA A 18 -8.43 21.19 41.19
C ALA A 18 -7.02 20.60 41.44
N ALA A 19 -6.16 20.69 40.42
CA ALA A 19 -5.09 21.71 40.40
C ALA A 19 -4.46 21.77 38.99
N CYS A 20 -4.46 22.95 38.40
CA CYS A 20 -3.47 23.33 37.40
C CYS A 20 -2.13 23.59 38.12
N ASP A 21 -1.03 23.27 37.43
CA ASP A 21 0.11 24.13 37.17
C ASP A 21 1.51 23.60 37.54
N ASP A 22 2.37 23.74 36.53
CA ASP A 22 3.82 23.72 36.42
C ASP A 22 4.68 22.57 37.00
N SER A 23 5.23 21.76 36.08
CA SER A 23 6.68 21.67 35.90
C SER A 23 7.02 21.12 34.51
N ALA A 24 7.50 22.01 33.65
CA ALA A 24 8.17 21.67 32.40
C ALA A 24 9.43 20.83 32.64
N SER A 25 9.58 19.73 31.91
CA SER A 25 10.82 19.38 31.19
C SER A 25 10.68 18.00 30.54
N GLY A 26 10.79 17.92 29.22
CA GLY A 26 10.85 16.66 28.52
C GLY A 26 10.00 16.60 27.26
N GLY A 27 10.00 17.66 26.45
CA GLY A 27 9.63 17.55 25.04
C GLY A 27 10.66 16.66 24.35
N SER A 28 10.48 15.35 24.42
CA SER A 28 11.00 14.44 23.40
C SER A 28 9.87 14.26 22.41
N GLY A 29 9.74 15.24 21.51
CA GLY A 29 9.03 15.04 20.27
C GLY A 29 9.71 13.88 19.56
N SER A 30 9.15 12.68 19.74
CA SER A 30 9.32 11.64 18.75
C SER A 30 8.65 12.18 17.49
N ASN A 31 9.43 12.87 16.66
CA ASN A 31 9.23 12.79 15.22
C ASN A 31 9.38 11.31 14.85
N GLU A 32 8.37 10.51 15.17
CA GLU A 32 8.07 9.36 14.34
C GLU A 32 7.59 9.97 13.03
N THR A 33 8.54 10.35 12.19
CA THR A 33 8.34 10.19 10.75
C THR A 33 7.87 8.77 10.61
N SER A 34 6.55 8.60 10.44
CA SER A 34 5.97 7.33 10.03
C SER A 34 6.75 6.96 8.78
N GLU A 35 7.75 6.08 8.91
CA GLU A 35 8.49 5.61 7.75
C GLU A 35 7.42 4.97 6.87
N VAL A 36 7.23 5.52 5.67
CA VAL A 36 6.29 4.95 4.72
C VAL A 36 6.75 3.51 4.45
N LYS A 37 5.99 2.56 5.00
CA LYS A 37 6.20 1.13 4.81
C LYS A 37 5.34 0.72 3.63
N GLY A 38 5.93 -0.02 2.69
CA GLY A 38 5.19 -0.59 1.56
C GLY A 38 4.05 -1.49 2.00
N SER A 39 3.28 -1.97 1.03
CA SER A 39 2.07 -2.79 1.22
C SER A 39 2.36 -4.24 1.66
N PHE A 40 3.64 -4.60 1.78
CA PHE A 40 4.10 -5.94 2.13
C PHE A 40 4.95 -5.92 3.41
N PRO A 41 4.92 -7.00 4.20
CA PRO A 41 5.89 -7.19 5.28
C PRO A 41 7.33 -7.24 4.72
N PRO A 42 8.37 -6.94 5.53
CA PRO A 42 9.77 -6.84 5.05
C PRO A 42 10.33 -8.04 4.29
N ASN A 43 9.73 -9.23 4.44
CA ASN A 43 10.14 -10.47 3.78
C ASN A 43 9.05 -11.07 2.88
N GLY A 44 7.95 -10.35 2.65
CA GLY A 44 6.78 -10.85 1.97
C GLY A 44 6.02 -11.91 2.77
N ASP A 45 4.99 -12.47 2.14
CA ASP A 45 4.23 -13.58 2.68
C ASP A 45 4.86 -14.92 2.25
N GLU A 46 4.66 -15.97 3.05
CA GLU A 46 5.25 -17.29 2.79
C GLU A 46 4.62 -18.00 1.58
N GLY A 47 3.36 -17.69 1.27
CA GLY A 47 2.59 -18.30 0.19
C GLY A 47 2.50 -17.41 -1.04
N PHE A 48 2.49 -18.04 -2.23
CA PHE A 48 2.14 -17.32 -3.45
C PHE A 48 0.68 -16.88 -3.39
N TYR A 49 0.42 -15.65 -3.83
CA TYR A 49 -0.93 -15.22 -4.18
C TYR A 49 -0.89 -14.18 -5.28
N CYS A 50 -1.96 -14.13 -6.06
CA CYS A 50 -2.31 -13.02 -6.90
C CYS A 50 -3.80 -12.75 -6.75
N VAL A 51 -4.16 -11.56 -6.28
CA VAL A 51 -5.54 -11.21 -5.97
C VAL A 51 -5.90 -9.94 -6.71
N VAL A 52 -6.99 -10.00 -7.48
CA VAL A 52 -7.62 -8.84 -8.10
C VAL A 52 -8.84 -8.47 -7.26
N THR A 53 -8.95 -7.19 -6.91
CA THR A 53 -10.08 -6.64 -6.17
C THR A 53 -10.53 -5.34 -6.81
N ASP A 54 -11.81 -5.05 -6.73
CA ASP A 54 -12.38 -3.80 -7.21
C ASP A 54 -13.50 -3.31 -6.30
N GLY A 55 -13.92 -2.08 -6.55
CA GLY A 55 -15.02 -1.46 -5.84
C GLY A 55 -15.29 -0.03 -6.28
N THR A 56 -16.17 0.61 -5.53
CA THR A 56 -16.55 2.01 -5.74
C THR A 56 -16.41 2.73 -4.40
N ASN A 57 -15.76 3.89 -4.41
CA ASN A 57 -15.64 4.75 -3.24
C ASN A 57 -16.97 5.49 -2.97
N GLU A 58 -17.08 6.12 -1.80
CA GLU A 58 -18.28 6.89 -1.41
C GLU A 58 -18.59 8.05 -2.37
N ASP A 59 -17.57 8.60 -3.02
CA ASP A 59 -17.68 9.68 -4.01
C ASP A 59 -18.09 9.21 -5.41
N GLY A 60 -18.33 7.90 -5.59
CA GLY A 60 -18.69 7.30 -6.86
C GLY A 60 -17.53 6.93 -7.77
N SER A 61 -16.28 7.24 -7.39
CA SER A 61 -15.10 6.81 -8.17
C SER A 61 -14.92 5.29 -8.10
N TYR A 62 -14.64 4.68 -9.25
CA TYR A 62 -14.34 3.26 -9.34
C TYR A 62 -12.86 3.02 -9.07
N TRP A 63 -12.52 1.90 -8.46
CA TRP A 63 -11.14 1.46 -8.30
C TRP A 63 -11.00 -0.02 -8.58
N LYS A 64 -9.82 -0.39 -9.09
CA LYS A 64 -9.41 -1.78 -9.29
C LYS A 64 -7.93 -1.93 -8.96
N GLN A 65 -7.60 -3.02 -8.29
CA GLN A 65 -6.26 -3.31 -7.78
C GLN A 65 -5.87 -4.76 -8.07
N ILE A 66 -4.61 -4.95 -8.48
CA ILE A 66 -3.90 -6.22 -8.44
C ILE A 66 -2.91 -6.21 -7.28
N LYS A 67 -2.85 -7.29 -6.51
CA LYS A 67 -1.84 -7.51 -5.46
C LYS A 67 -1.21 -8.90 -5.62
N VAL A 68 0.11 -8.94 -5.78
CA VAL A 68 0.87 -10.17 -6.06
C VAL A 68 1.94 -10.37 -4.99
N ASN A 69 2.07 -11.58 -4.47
CA ASN A 69 3.24 -12.00 -3.68
C ASN A 69 3.87 -13.23 -4.31
N ILE A 70 5.15 -13.13 -4.64
CA ILE A 70 6.02 -14.24 -5.00
C ILE A 70 6.93 -14.50 -3.82
N PRO A 71 6.78 -15.65 -3.12
CA PRO A 71 7.49 -15.93 -1.89
C PRO A 71 8.99 -15.74 -2.01
N LYS A 72 9.58 -15.02 -1.06
CA LYS A 72 11.03 -14.75 -0.98
C LYS A 72 11.62 -14.03 -2.19
N TYR A 73 10.78 -13.46 -3.06
CA TYR A 73 11.23 -12.78 -4.27
C TYR A 73 10.69 -11.36 -4.37
N LYS A 74 9.39 -11.18 -4.61
CA LYS A 74 8.81 -9.85 -4.80
C LYS A 74 7.35 -9.77 -4.36
N GLY A 75 6.95 -8.59 -3.93
CA GLY A 75 5.57 -8.14 -3.83
C GLY A 75 5.31 -7.08 -4.89
N HIS A 76 4.10 -7.05 -5.45
CA HIS A 76 3.67 -6.04 -6.41
C HIS A 76 2.25 -5.58 -6.08
N VAL A 77 2.01 -4.27 -6.10
CA VAL A 77 0.66 -3.68 -6.03
C VAL A 77 0.50 -2.67 -7.15
N GLU A 78 -0.61 -2.77 -7.87
CA GLU A 78 -1.04 -1.69 -8.75
C GLU A 78 -2.52 -1.43 -8.55
N LYS A 79 -2.88 -0.16 -8.37
CA LYS A 79 -4.26 0.28 -8.15
C LYS A 79 -4.57 1.50 -8.99
N PHE A 80 -5.60 1.40 -9.81
CA PHE A 80 -6.25 2.56 -10.41
C PHE A 80 -7.46 2.98 -9.59
N THR A 81 -7.70 4.28 -9.52
CA THR A 81 -8.93 4.88 -8.99
C THR A 81 -9.30 6.02 -9.91
N PHE A 82 -10.51 6.05 -10.45
CA PHE A 82 -10.94 7.08 -11.38
C PHE A 82 -12.46 7.30 -11.36
N ASP A 83 -12.86 8.54 -11.67
CA ASP A 83 -14.26 8.94 -11.79
C ASP A 83 -14.79 8.74 -13.23
N GLU A 84 -16.07 9.09 -13.43
CA GLU A 84 -16.73 9.03 -14.75
C GLU A 84 -16.14 9.99 -15.79
N ASN A 85 -15.36 10.98 -15.36
CA ASN A 85 -14.67 11.92 -16.25
C ASN A 85 -13.26 11.43 -16.61
N GLY A 86 -12.85 10.27 -16.11
CA GLY A 86 -11.50 9.74 -16.31
C GLY A 86 -10.43 10.56 -15.59
N THR A 87 -10.80 11.19 -14.48
CA THR A 87 -9.88 11.84 -13.54
C THR A 87 -9.62 10.92 -12.36
N GLY A 88 -8.37 10.83 -11.93
CA GLY A 88 -8.02 9.84 -10.92
C GLY A 88 -6.52 9.70 -10.64
N THR A 89 -6.17 8.57 -10.06
CA THR A 89 -4.81 8.21 -9.67
C THR A 89 -4.46 6.77 -10.02
N GLN A 90 -3.18 6.52 -10.27
CA GLN A 90 -2.58 5.20 -10.27
C GLN A 90 -1.55 5.14 -9.15
N TYR A 91 -1.68 4.15 -8.27
CA TYR A 91 -0.64 3.72 -7.33
C TYR A 91 0.07 2.51 -7.92
N TYR A 92 1.39 2.53 -7.91
CA TYR A 92 2.24 1.40 -8.31
C TYR A 92 3.30 1.19 -7.25
N GLU A 93 3.49 -0.05 -6.80
CA GLU A 93 4.51 -0.45 -5.84
C GLU A 93 5.15 -1.77 -6.25
N ASP A 94 6.48 -1.83 -6.18
CA ASP A 94 7.24 -3.06 -6.14
C ASP A 94 8.04 -3.17 -4.82
N SER A 95 7.94 -4.33 -4.19
CA SER A 95 8.69 -4.71 -2.99
C SER A 95 9.60 -5.89 -3.33
N HIS A 96 10.91 -5.77 -3.10
CA HIS A 96 11.90 -6.81 -3.35
C HIS A 96 12.46 -7.36 -2.04
N PHE A 97 12.33 -8.67 -1.86
CA PHE A 97 12.75 -9.37 -0.65
C PHE A 97 14.13 -10.01 -0.81
N TYR A 98 14.85 -10.14 0.30
CA TYR A 98 16.16 -10.82 0.36
C TYR A 98 17.20 -10.25 -0.61
N ILE A 99 17.21 -8.93 -0.78
CA ILE A 99 18.21 -8.22 -1.59
C ILE A 99 19.26 -7.50 -0.73
N THR A 100 20.48 -7.47 -1.23
CA THR A 100 21.65 -6.83 -0.60
C THR A 100 21.54 -5.30 -0.59
N PRO A 101 22.32 -4.60 0.25
CA PRO A 101 22.36 -3.14 0.23
C PRO A 101 22.72 -2.54 -1.14
N HIS A 102 23.61 -3.21 -1.89
CA HIS A 102 23.98 -2.78 -3.24
C HIS A 102 22.80 -2.90 -4.22
N GLU A 103 22.09 -4.03 -4.19
CA GLU A 103 20.89 -4.23 -5.02
C GLU A 103 19.79 -3.21 -4.69
N LYS A 104 19.61 -2.87 -3.40
CA LYS A 104 18.67 -1.80 -2.98
C LYS A 104 19.05 -0.44 -3.57
N ALA A 105 20.34 -0.10 -3.57
CA ALA A 105 20.81 1.17 -4.12
C ALA A 105 20.62 1.23 -5.65
N ALA A 106 20.97 0.15 -6.36
CA ALA A 106 20.79 0.05 -7.80
C ALA A 106 19.31 0.18 -8.21
N MET A 107 18.42 -0.53 -7.50
CA MET A 107 16.98 -0.43 -7.69
C MET A 107 16.46 1.01 -7.55
N CYS A 108 16.93 1.76 -6.55
CA CYS A 108 16.51 3.15 -6.37
C CYS A 108 17.04 4.09 -7.45
N LEU A 109 18.28 3.89 -7.91
CA LEU A 109 18.82 4.67 -9.02
C LEU A 109 18.00 4.45 -10.32
N GLU A 110 17.72 3.19 -10.66
CA GLU A 110 16.89 2.85 -11.83
C GLU A 110 15.48 3.43 -11.73
N PHE A 111 14.89 3.37 -10.53
CA PHE A 111 13.59 3.95 -10.26
C PHE A 111 13.60 5.48 -10.46
N GLU A 112 14.55 6.19 -9.85
CA GLU A 112 14.67 7.65 -9.95
C GLU A 112 14.90 8.12 -11.39
N ASP A 113 15.74 7.39 -12.14
CA ASP A 113 15.98 7.68 -13.55
C ASP A 113 14.70 7.49 -14.38
N GLY A 114 13.96 6.40 -14.17
CA GLY A 114 12.69 6.15 -14.84
C GLY A 114 11.61 7.20 -14.57
N ILE A 115 11.51 7.68 -13.31
CA ILE A 115 10.62 8.80 -12.94
C ILE A 115 11.04 10.07 -13.68
N LYS A 116 12.33 10.39 -13.67
CA LYS A 116 12.86 11.60 -14.32
C LYS A 116 12.58 11.59 -15.82
N GLU A 117 12.83 10.47 -16.49
CA GLU A 117 12.55 10.28 -17.92
C GLU A 117 11.06 10.44 -18.23
N SER A 118 10.17 9.96 -17.36
CA SER A 118 8.72 9.98 -17.61
C SER A 118 7.99 11.22 -17.07
N SER A 119 8.67 12.04 -16.26
CA SER A 119 8.07 13.20 -15.56
C SER A 119 7.41 14.24 -16.47
N HIS A 120 7.84 14.35 -17.73
CA HIS A 120 7.25 15.26 -18.71
C HIS A 120 5.95 14.72 -19.34
N LYS A 121 5.65 13.43 -19.16
CA LYS A 121 4.46 12.75 -19.70
C LYS A 121 3.46 12.37 -18.62
N ARG A 122 3.91 12.22 -17.38
CA ARG A 122 3.13 11.73 -16.26
C ARG A 122 3.24 12.71 -15.09
N ASN A 123 2.12 12.96 -14.44
CA ASN A 123 2.08 13.84 -13.28
C ASN A 123 2.27 12.99 -12.01
N TYR A 124 3.53 12.80 -11.63
CA TYR A 124 3.90 12.14 -10.37
C TYR A 124 3.60 13.08 -9.19
N THR A 125 2.75 12.63 -8.27
CA THR A 125 2.38 13.37 -7.07
C THR A 125 3.07 12.85 -5.83
N GLU A 126 3.53 11.59 -5.87
CA GLU A 126 4.31 10.98 -4.79
C GLU A 126 5.28 9.96 -5.38
N THR A 127 6.50 9.91 -4.85
CA THR A 127 7.50 8.90 -5.19
C THR A 127 8.30 8.52 -3.96
N TYR A 128 8.72 7.25 -3.92
CA TYR A 128 9.51 6.72 -2.82
C TYR A 128 10.37 5.56 -3.28
N CYS A 129 11.60 5.52 -2.81
CA CYS A 129 12.42 4.32 -2.89
C CYS A 129 13.31 4.19 -1.66
N LYS A 130 13.14 3.10 -0.92
CA LYS A 130 14.01 2.76 0.21
C LYS A 130 13.78 1.31 0.63
N ASN A 131 14.78 0.72 1.28
CA ASN A 131 14.64 -0.57 1.98
C ASN A 131 14.12 -1.74 1.13
N GLY A 132 14.30 -1.68 -0.20
CA GLY A 132 13.78 -2.69 -1.12
C GLY A 132 12.32 -2.47 -1.53
N VAL A 133 11.76 -1.30 -1.29
CA VAL A 133 10.44 -0.89 -1.77
C VAL A 133 10.63 0.32 -2.68
N SER A 134 9.96 0.31 -3.83
CA SER A 134 9.76 1.48 -4.67
C SER A 134 8.27 1.65 -4.96
N TYR A 135 7.76 2.87 -4.85
CA TYR A 135 6.39 3.18 -5.28
C TYR A 135 6.27 4.58 -5.85
N PHE A 136 5.27 4.77 -6.70
CA PHE A 136 4.84 6.08 -7.15
C PHE A 136 3.32 6.20 -7.16
N VAL A 137 2.86 7.44 -7.05
CA VAL A 137 1.50 7.84 -7.38
C VAL A 137 1.57 8.80 -8.56
N ILE A 138 0.78 8.51 -9.59
CA ILE A 138 0.50 9.49 -10.64
C ILE A 138 -0.95 9.94 -10.55
N SER A 139 -1.19 11.22 -10.82
CA SER A 139 -2.54 11.76 -10.98
C SER A 139 -2.78 12.06 -12.45
N PHE A 140 -4.00 11.84 -12.92
CA PHE A 140 -4.39 12.11 -14.29
C PHE A 140 -5.77 12.75 -14.34
N GLN A 141 -6.03 13.50 -15.41
CA GLN A 141 -7.28 14.22 -15.62
C GLN A 141 -7.76 13.98 -17.04
N ASN A 142 -9.08 13.80 -17.19
CA ASN A 142 -9.75 13.66 -18.49
C ASN A 142 -9.13 12.55 -19.37
N MET A 143 -8.63 11.46 -18.76
CA MET A 143 -8.19 10.29 -19.53
C MET A 143 -9.39 9.58 -20.14
N SER A 144 -9.21 8.97 -21.30
CA SER A 144 -10.25 8.13 -21.90
C SER A 144 -10.59 6.97 -20.97
N LEU A 145 -11.87 6.83 -20.60
CA LEU A 145 -12.36 5.66 -19.85
C LEU A 145 -12.02 4.35 -20.56
N GLY A 146 -11.98 4.33 -21.89
CA GLY A 146 -11.54 3.16 -22.65
C GLY A 146 -10.10 2.76 -22.34
N SER A 147 -9.19 3.74 -22.26
CA SER A 147 -7.78 3.49 -21.90
C SER A 147 -7.62 3.03 -20.46
N LEU A 148 -8.37 3.64 -19.53
CA LEU A 148 -8.37 3.25 -18.11
C LEU A 148 -8.91 1.82 -17.93
N ASN A 149 -10.01 1.49 -18.61
CA ASN A 149 -10.58 0.15 -18.58
C ASN A 149 -9.65 -0.89 -19.21
N SER A 150 -9.02 -0.60 -20.34
CA SER A 150 -8.03 -1.50 -20.94
C SER A 150 -6.88 -1.81 -19.98
N ALA A 151 -6.34 -0.79 -19.30
CA ALA A 151 -5.24 -0.98 -18.35
C ALA A 151 -5.58 -1.93 -17.19
N ILE A 152 -6.82 -1.94 -16.73
CA ILE A 152 -7.22 -2.72 -15.54
C ILE A 152 -7.93 -4.05 -15.87
N VAL A 153 -8.36 -4.24 -17.12
CA VAL A 153 -8.97 -5.51 -17.56
C VAL A 153 -7.91 -6.62 -17.59
N GLU A 154 -6.66 -6.26 -17.88
CA GLU A 154 -5.53 -7.19 -17.98
C GLU A 154 -5.14 -7.81 -16.63
N TYR A 155 -5.50 -7.21 -15.49
CA TYR A 155 -5.09 -7.70 -14.16
C TYR A 155 -5.48 -9.16 -13.87
N GLU A 156 -6.61 -9.62 -14.38
CA GLU A 156 -7.03 -11.03 -14.26
C GLU A 156 -6.12 -11.97 -15.07
N GLU A 157 -5.70 -11.54 -16.26
CA GLU A 157 -4.79 -12.27 -17.13
C GLU A 157 -3.37 -12.24 -16.58
N ASP A 158 -2.93 -11.09 -16.07
CA ASP A 158 -1.66 -10.93 -15.37
C ASP A 158 -1.57 -11.88 -14.16
N CYS A 159 -2.64 -12.02 -13.38
CA CYS A 159 -2.64 -12.97 -12.27
C CYS A 159 -2.45 -14.42 -12.71
N LYS A 160 -3.09 -14.82 -13.82
CA LYS A 160 -2.91 -16.17 -14.38
C LYS A 160 -1.49 -16.37 -14.89
N ASP A 161 -0.91 -15.37 -15.53
CA ASP A 161 0.49 -15.40 -15.97
C ASP A 161 1.46 -15.49 -14.78
N TYR A 162 1.25 -14.69 -13.73
CA TYR A 162 2.04 -14.78 -12.49
C TYR A 162 1.95 -16.17 -11.85
N GLU A 163 0.75 -16.72 -11.74
CA GLU A 163 0.53 -18.05 -11.18
C GLU A 163 1.20 -19.13 -12.03
N GLN A 164 1.12 -19.02 -13.36
CA GLN A 164 1.73 -19.97 -14.27
C GLN A 164 3.26 -19.92 -14.19
N LYS A 165 3.86 -18.73 -14.29
CA LYS A 165 5.31 -18.53 -14.12
C LYS A 165 5.81 -19.03 -12.77
N TRP A 166 5.02 -18.86 -11.72
CA TRP A 166 5.33 -19.41 -10.40
C TRP A 166 5.34 -20.93 -10.41
N LYS A 167 4.30 -21.57 -10.98
CA LYS A 167 4.22 -23.03 -11.11
C LYS A 167 5.33 -23.62 -11.98
N ASP A 168 5.75 -22.88 -13.01
CA ASP A 168 6.81 -23.28 -13.93
C ASP A 168 8.22 -23.09 -13.34
N GLY A 169 8.33 -22.45 -12.18
CA GLY A 169 9.60 -22.25 -11.48
C GLY A 169 10.46 -21.13 -12.07
N ASP A 170 9.88 -20.21 -12.84
CA ASP A 170 10.60 -19.09 -13.49
C ASP A 170 11.36 -18.21 -12.49
N TYR A 171 10.91 -18.20 -11.24
CA TYR A 171 11.51 -17.42 -10.16
C TYR A 171 12.55 -18.21 -9.34
N ASP A 172 12.65 -19.53 -9.52
CA ASP A 172 13.45 -20.40 -8.65
C ASP A 172 14.93 -20.03 -8.66
N GLU A 173 15.51 -19.80 -9.83
CA GLU A 173 16.92 -19.44 -9.95
C GLU A 173 17.21 -18.07 -9.32
N ALA A 174 16.29 -17.11 -9.48
CA ALA A 174 16.43 -15.80 -8.85
C ALA A 174 16.31 -15.90 -7.32
N ILE A 175 15.37 -16.71 -6.82
CA ILE A 175 15.19 -16.98 -5.38
C ILE A 175 16.42 -17.66 -4.80
N LYS A 176 16.92 -18.73 -5.43
CA LYS A 176 18.14 -19.44 -4.99
C LYS A 176 19.31 -18.49 -4.86
N ARG A 177 19.56 -17.64 -5.86
CA ARG A 177 20.66 -16.66 -5.85
C ARG A 177 20.56 -15.64 -4.72
N ARG A 178 19.34 -15.28 -4.30
CA ARG A 178 19.11 -14.33 -3.20
C ARG A 178 19.28 -14.99 -1.83
N LEU A 179 18.90 -16.26 -1.71
CA LEU A 179 19.00 -17.00 -0.45
C LEU A 179 20.39 -17.62 -0.21
N SER A 180 21.22 -17.74 -1.24
CA SER A 180 22.56 -18.33 -1.14
C SER A 180 23.67 -17.36 -0.72
N LYS A 181 23.34 -16.09 -0.43
CA LYS A 181 24.26 -15.03 -0.01
C LYS A 181 24.07 -14.72 1.47
#